data_AF-A0A1I6UA82-F1
#
_entry.id   AF-A0A1I6UA82-F1
#
_cell.length_a   1.000
_cell.length_b   1.000
_cell.length_c   1.000
_cell.angle_alpha   90.00
_cell.angle_beta   90.00
_cell.angle_gamma   90.00
#
_symmetry.space_group_name_H-M   'P 1'
#
loop_
_entity.id
_entity.type
_entity.pdbx_description
1 polymer ?
#
loop_
_entity_poly.entity_id
_entity_poly.type
_entity_poly.pdbx_seq_one_letter_code
_entity_poly.pdbx_strand_id
1 'polypeptide(L)'
;MSDAVKYFREHGLEKSKKHLLDIREAANQVSWVHSLEGFSQDLKRLIRSHSLVADLYGLEKAKKYAESNYTAPEIKDALKQAIADVEACKEVP
;
A
#
# COMPACT_ATOMS: atom_id res chain seq x y z
N MET A 1 11.20 -9.60 3.42
CA MET A 1 10.84 -8.16 3.40
C MET A 1 11.12 -7.61 2.02
N SER A 2 10.07 -7.26 1.25
CA SER A 2 10.20 -6.64 -0.07
C SER A 2 10.92 -5.28 0.03
N ASP A 3 11.71 -4.91 -0.98
CA ASP A 3 12.39 -3.61 -1.05
C ASP A 3 11.42 -2.42 -0.92
N ALA A 4 10.20 -2.57 -1.43
CA ALA A 4 9.12 -1.58 -1.29
C ALA A 4 8.68 -1.36 0.16
N VAL A 5 8.64 -2.41 0.98
CA VAL A 5 8.27 -2.31 2.42
C VAL A 5 9.34 -1.54 3.18
N LYS A 6 10.63 -1.82 2.90
CA LYS A 6 11.74 -1.07 3.50
C LYS A 6 11.68 0.41 3.15
N TYR A 7 11.55 0.70 1.85
CA TYR A 7 11.42 2.07 1.36
C TYR A 7 10.24 2.81 2.00
N PHE A 8 9.07 2.16 2.04
CA PHE A 8 7.87 2.74 2.64
C PHE A 8 8.06 3.03 4.13
N ARG A 9 8.73 2.14 4.86
CA ARG A 9 9.03 2.32 6.29
C ARG A 9 10.00 3.48 6.56
N GLU A 10 11.00 3.66 5.70
CA GLU A 10 12.00 4.73 5.84
C GLU A 10 11.46 6.11 5.43
N HIS A 11 10.63 6.16 4.39
CA HIS A 11 10.19 7.41 3.78
C HIS A 11 8.76 7.82 4.13
N GLY A 12 7.91 6.88 4.53
CA GLY A 12 6.50 7.10 4.85
C GLY A 12 5.59 7.24 3.62
N LEU A 13 4.30 7.45 3.87
CA LEU A 13 3.23 7.42 2.86
C LEU A 13 3.38 8.52 1.80
N GLU A 14 3.65 9.76 2.20
CA GLU A 14 3.70 10.92 1.29
C GLU A 14 4.87 10.86 0.31
N LYS A 15 6.08 10.53 0.81
CA LYS A 15 7.25 10.34 -0.05
C LYS A 15 7.10 9.14 -0.98
N SER A 16 6.52 8.04 -0.50
CA SER A 16 6.25 6.86 -1.32
C SER A 16 5.28 7.18 -2.47
N LYS A 17 4.23 7.97 -2.22
CA LYS A 17 3.32 8.47 -3.27
C LYS A 17 4.06 9.28 -4.32
N LYS A 18 4.92 10.21 -3.88
CA LYS A 18 5.71 11.05 -4.79
C LYS A 18 6.68 10.19 -5.63
N HIS A 19 7.36 9.23 -5.02
CA HIS A 19 8.29 8.35 -5.71
C HIS A 19 7.58 7.46 -6.76
N LEU A 20 6.39 6.94 -6.45
CA LEU A 20 5.58 6.19 -7.40
C LEU A 20 5.18 7.05 -8.63
N LEU A 21 4.81 8.32 -8.40
CA LEU A 21 4.48 9.26 -9.47
C LEU A 21 5.70 9.57 -10.35
N ASP A 22 6.86 9.79 -9.73
CA ASP A 22 8.14 10.03 -10.40
C ASP A 22 8.55 8.84 -11.29
N ILE A 23 8.46 7.62 -10.75
CA ILE A 23 8.68 6.38 -11.50
C ILE A 23 7.71 6.27 -12.69
N ARG A 24 6.43 6.61 -12.48
CA ARG A 24 5.42 6.54 -13.54
C ARG A 24 5.67 7.57 -14.64
N GLU A 25 6.06 8.78 -14.26
CA GLU A 25 6.39 9.86 -15.20
C GLU A 25 7.65 9.51 -16.01
N ALA A 26 8.68 8.99 -15.34
CA ALA A 26 9.88 8.48 -15.99
C ALA A 26 9.57 7.31 -16.92
N ALA A 27 8.78 6.32 -16.49
CA ALA A 27 8.37 5.18 -17.32
C ALA A 27 7.56 5.62 -18.55
N ASN A 28 6.71 6.64 -18.40
CA ASN A 28 5.97 7.24 -19.51
C ASN A 28 6.89 7.97 -20.50
N GLN A 29 8.03 8.49 -20.05
CA GLN A 29 9.00 9.20 -20.88
C GLN A 29 9.94 8.28 -21.67
N VAL A 30 10.35 7.15 -21.09
CA VAL A 30 11.35 6.25 -21.70
C VAL A 30 10.81 4.88 -22.14
N SER A 31 9.50 4.61 -22.03
CA SER A 31 8.88 3.35 -22.48
C SER A 31 9.48 2.07 -21.84
N TRP A 32 10.05 2.15 -20.64
CA TRP A 32 10.57 1.01 -19.85
C TRP A 32 9.54 0.44 -18.87
N VAL A 33 8.29 0.32 -19.29
CA VAL A 33 7.17 -0.01 -18.39
C VAL A 33 7.34 -1.39 -17.73
N HIS A 34 8.11 -2.29 -18.33
CA HIS A 34 8.26 -3.68 -17.89
C HIS A 34 9.27 -3.90 -16.74
N SER A 35 10.33 -3.09 -16.61
CA SER A 35 11.41 -3.41 -15.65
C SER A 35 11.11 -3.02 -14.20
N LEU A 36 10.09 -2.20 -13.98
CA LEU A 36 9.72 -1.66 -12.66
C LEU A 36 8.45 -2.31 -12.08
N GLU A 37 7.83 -3.27 -12.77
CA GLU A 37 6.53 -3.83 -12.39
C GLU A 37 6.54 -4.39 -10.97
N GLY A 38 7.55 -5.15 -10.54
CA GLY A 38 7.58 -5.76 -9.21
C GLY A 38 7.61 -4.73 -8.06
N PHE A 39 8.63 -3.88 -8.02
CA PHE A 39 8.77 -2.87 -6.96
C PHE A 39 7.64 -1.84 -6.99
N SER A 40 7.28 -1.33 -8.17
CA SER A 40 6.24 -0.31 -8.28
C SER A 40 4.85 -0.85 -7.96
N GLN A 41 4.54 -2.11 -8.28
CA GLN A 41 3.28 -2.73 -7.88
C GLN A 41 3.22 -2.97 -6.37
N ASP A 42 4.28 -3.49 -5.75
CA ASP A 42 4.36 -3.65 -4.30
C ASP A 42 4.20 -2.30 -3.59
N LEU A 43 4.92 -1.27 -4.04
CA LEU A 43 4.83 0.09 -3.47
C LEU A 43 3.42 0.68 -3.65
N LYS A 44 2.82 0.52 -4.83
CA LYS A 44 1.44 0.98 -5.11
C LYS A 44 0.43 0.27 -4.22
N ARG A 45 0.60 -1.04 -4.01
CA ARG A 45 -0.23 -1.84 -3.10
C ARG A 45 -0.09 -1.33 -1.67
N LEU A 46 1.13 -1.15 -1.16
CA LEU A 46 1.38 -0.60 0.18
C LEU A 46 0.75 0.77 0.39
N ILE A 47 0.92 1.69 -0.58
CA ILE A 47 0.31 3.03 -0.54
C ILE A 47 -1.22 2.94 -0.47
N ARG A 48 -1.82 2.06 -1.27
CA ARG A 48 -3.27 1.86 -1.30
C ARG A 48 -3.76 1.28 0.02
N SER A 49 -3.08 0.25 0.53
CA SER A 49 -3.35 -0.38 1.81
C SER A 49 -3.30 0.63 2.97
N HIS A 50 -2.22 1.40 3.07
CA HIS A 50 -2.08 2.43 4.10
C HIS A 50 -3.09 3.56 3.95
N SER A 51 -3.42 3.98 2.73
CA SER A 51 -4.44 5.02 2.51
C SER A 51 -5.82 4.51 2.91
N LEU A 52 -6.17 3.27 2.58
CA LEU A 52 -7.44 2.64 2.94
C LEU A 52 -7.60 2.54 4.47
N VAL A 53 -6.54 2.13 5.16
CA VAL A 53 -6.53 2.06 6.63
C VAL A 53 -6.60 3.47 7.24
N ALA A 54 -5.90 4.45 6.67
CA ALA A 54 -5.95 5.83 7.14
C ALA A 54 -7.34 6.47 6.94
N ASP A 55 -7.99 6.22 5.80
CA ASP A 55 -9.35 6.69 5.48
C ASP A 55 -10.38 6.16 6.48
N LEU A 56 -10.18 4.92 6.94
CA LEU A 56 -11.00 4.31 7.98
C LEU A 56 -10.63 4.76 9.39
N TYR A 57 -9.87 5.85 9.58
CA TYR A 57 -9.41 6.31 10.91
C TYR A 57 -8.45 5.35 11.62
N GLY A 58 -7.71 4.54 10.86
CA GLY A 58 -6.64 3.68 11.37
C GLY A 58 -6.98 2.19 11.46
N LEU A 59 -5.99 1.42 11.94
CA LEU A 59 -5.97 -0.05 11.92
C LEU A 59 -7.15 -0.68 12.67
N GLU A 60 -7.51 -0.15 13.84
CA GLU A 60 -8.60 -0.69 14.66
C GLU A 60 -9.96 -0.62 13.95
N LYS A 61 -10.26 0.53 13.33
CA LYS A 61 -11.47 0.70 12.55
C LYS A 61 -11.44 -0.11 11.27
N ALA A 62 -10.30 -0.19 10.59
CA ALA A 62 -10.15 -1.05 9.42
C ALA A 62 -10.49 -2.52 9.74
N LYS A 63 -10.04 -3.05 10.89
CA LYS A 63 -10.41 -4.39 11.37
C LYS A 63 -11.92 -4.53 11.58
N LYS A 64 -12.56 -3.56 12.27
CA LYS A 64 -14.02 -3.55 12.45
C LYS A 64 -14.79 -3.54 11.13
N TYR A 65 -14.35 -2.78 10.13
CA TYR A 65 -14.96 -2.76 8.81
C TYR A 65 -14.75 -4.07 8.05
N ALA A 66 -13.58 -4.69 8.17
CA ALA A 66 -13.32 -6.00 7.55
C ALA A 66 -14.24 -7.09 8.11
N GLU A 67 -14.65 -6.98 9.38
CA GLU A 67 -15.56 -7.90 10.06
C GLU A 67 -17.04 -7.52 9.87
N SER A 68 -17.35 -6.27 9.51
CA SER A 68 -18.72 -5.76 9.40
C SER A 68 -19.52 -6.45 8.29
N ASN A 69 -20.70 -7.00 8.60
CA ASN A 69 -21.56 -7.64 7.60
C ASN A 69 -22.13 -6.69 6.54
N TYR A 70 -22.05 -5.37 6.75
CA TYR A 70 -22.50 -4.35 5.81
C TYR A 70 -21.42 -3.94 4.80
N THR A 71 -20.20 -4.44 4.94
CA THR A 71 -19.10 -4.15 4.03
C THR A 71 -19.09 -5.16 2.90
N ALA A 72 -19.07 -4.66 1.66
CA ALA A 72 -19.02 -5.50 0.47
C ALA A 72 -17.85 -6.48 0.53
N PRO A 73 -18.00 -7.72 0.04
CA PRO A 73 -16.99 -8.77 0.16
C PRO A 73 -15.66 -8.37 -0.51
N GLU A 74 -15.71 -7.64 -1.63
CA GLU A 74 -14.51 -7.09 -2.30
C GLU A 74 -13.73 -6.10 -1.41
N ILE A 75 -14.45 -5.27 -0.64
CA ILE A 75 -13.84 -4.29 0.26
C ILE A 75 -13.29 -4.99 1.50
N LYS A 76 -13.95 -6.04 2.01
CA LYS A 76 -13.43 -6.86 3.10
C LYS A 76 -12.11 -7.50 2.75
N ASP A 77 -12.00 -8.06 1.55
CA ASP A 77 -10.78 -8.71 1.08
C ASP A 77 -9.63 -7.69 0.95
N ALA A 78 -9.91 -6.54 0.32
CA ALA A 78 -8.97 -5.43 0.23
C ALA A 78 -8.54 -4.91 1.62
N LEU A 79 -9.46 -4.86 2.58
CA LEU A 79 -9.17 -4.44 3.95
C LEU A 79 -8.29 -5.44 4.68
N LYS A 80 -8.59 -6.74 4.59
CA LYS A 80 -7.76 -7.79 5.20
C LYS A 80 -6.34 -7.74 4.67
N GLN A 81 -6.20 -7.61 3.35
CA GLN A 81 -4.89 -7.46 2.73
C GLN A 81 -4.19 -6.17 3.21
N ALA A 82 -4.92 -5.05 3.28
CA ALA A 82 -4.37 -3.79 3.74
C ALA A 82 -3.91 -3.82 5.20
N ILE A 83 -4.69 -4.46 6.07
CA ILE A 83 -4.35 -4.68 7.48
C ILE A 83 -3.07 -5.51 7.57
N ALA A 84 -2.98 -6.62 6.84
CA ALA A 84 -1.79 -7.47 6.83
C ALA A 84 -0.56 -6.72 6.31
N ASP A 85 -0.69 -5.93 5.23
CA ASP A 85 0.40 -5.11 4.70
C ASP A 85 0.89 -4.07 5.73
N VAL A 86 -0.04 -3.40 6.43
CA VAL A 86 0.31 -2.40 7.46
C VAL A 86 0.95 -3.06 8.68
N GLU A 87 0.45 -4.23 9.11
CA GLU A 87 1.03 -5.01 10.21
C GLU A 87 2.44 -5.50 9.86
N ALA A 88 2.63 -6.05 8.65
CA ALA A 88 3.95 -6.45 8.16
C ALA A 88 4.92 -5.27 8.01
N CYS A 89 4.42 -4.05 7.76
CA CYS A 89 5.25 -2.84 7.70
C CYS A 89 5.62 -2.29 9.09
N LYS A 90 4.79 -2.55 10.12
CA LYS A 90 5.06 -2.18 11.51
C LYS A 90 6.00 -3.15 12.22
N GLU A 91 6.00 -4.42 11.82
CA GLU A 91 6.84 -5.44 12.44
C GLU A 91 8.31 -5.25 12.06
N VAL A 92 9.02 -4.46 12.87
CA VAL A 92 10.43 -4.70 13.15
C VAL A 92 10.59 -4.55 14.66
N PRO A 93 10.92 -5.63 15.40
CA PRO A 93 11.33 -5.55 16.79
C PRO A 93 12.65 -4.78 16.96
#